data_AF-A0A9W6G6E2-F1
#
_entry.id   AF-A0A9W6G6E2-F1
#
_cell.length_a   1.000
_cell.length_b   1.000
_cell.length_c   1.000
_cell.angle_alpha   90.00
_cell.angle_beta   90.00
_cell.angle_gamma   90.00
#
_symmetry.space_group_name_H-M   'P 1'
#
loop_
_entity.id
_entity.type
_entity.pdbx_description
1 polymer ?
#
loop_
_entity_poly.entity_id
_entity_poly.type
_entity_poly.pdbx_seq_one_letter_code
_entity_poly.pdbx_strand_id
1 'polypeptide(L)'
;MAGADVFTMEPEEVHKSVEILFDVEAEVDAQTVTLIDSTTELAQQLKDSDTALGPALAEAAEWWQLFRAGGFSRLCGNTGEYLAVCAEEAVEVDEFNAGDFASLADHDRYPGRANESASARPDW
;
A
#
# COMPACT_ATOMS: atom_id res chain seq x y z
N MET A 1 -19.49 -6.14 -12.93
CA MET A 1 -18.23 -6.65 -13.51
C MET A 1 -17.92 -7.93 -12.78
N ALA A 2 -17.81 -9.06 -13.48
CA ALA A 2 -17.30 -10.28 -12.85
C ALA A 2 -15.80 -10.03 -12.59
N GLY A 3 -15.40 -9.96 -11.33
CA GLY A 3 -13.99 -9.85 -10.98
C GLY A 3 -13.27 -11.08 -11.49
N ALA A 4 -12.10 -10.89 -12.10
CA ALA A 4 -11.22 -12.00 -12.43
C ALA A 4 -10.91 -12.75 -11.13
N ASP A 5 -11.06 -14.08 -11.15
CA ASP A 5 -10.69 -14.90 -10.02
C ASP A 5 -9.17 -15.06 -10.03
N VAL A 6 -8.50 -14.63 -8.95
CA VAL A 6 -7.04 -14.69 -8.79
C VAL A 6 -6.54 -16.13 -8.96
N PHE A 7 -7.35 -17.12 -8.57
CA PHE A 7 -7.04 -18.54 -8.73
C PHE A 7 -7.14 -19.04 -10.18
N THR A 8 -7.59 -18.18 -11.11
CA THR A 8 -7.66 -18.47 -12.55
C THR A 8 -6.67 -17.63 -13.36
N MET A 9 -5.90 -16.76 -12.70
CA MET A 9 -4.86 -15.96 -13.34
C MET A 9 -3.59 -16.79 -13.53
N GLU A 10 -2.88 -16.54 -14.64
CA GLU A 10 -1.57 -17.15 -14.87
C GLU A 10 -0.58 -16.64 -13.80
N PRO A 11 0.28 -17.50 -13.22
CA PRO A 11 1.19 -17.09 -12.14
C PRO A 11 2.09 -15.90 -12.49
N GLU A 12 2.55 -15.78 -13.75
CA GLU A 12 3.30 -14.63 -14.24
C GLU A 12 2.50 -13.32 -14.17
N GLU A 13 1.19 -13.38 -14.46
CA GLU A 13 0.31 -12.23 -14.36
C GLU A 13 0.04 -11.83 -12.91
N VAL A 14 -0.05 -12.80 -12.00
CA VAL A 14 -0.16 -12.54 -10.56
C VAL A 14 1.13 -11.90 -10.04
N HIS A 15 2.29 -12.48 -10.36
CA HIS A 15 3.60 -11.93 -9.98
C HIS A 15 3.78 -10.49 -10.45
N LYS A 16 3.50 -10.22 -11.73
CA LYS A 16 3.56 -8.86 -12.29
C LYS A 16 2.57 -7.91 -11.62
N SER A 17 1.39 -8.39 -11.24
CA SER A 17 0.39 -7.56 -10.56
C SER A 17 0.85 -7.19 -9.14
N VAL A 18 1.52 -8.10 -8.43
CA VAL A 18 2.15 -7.84 -7.13
C VAL A 18 3.24 -6.77 -7.27
N GLU A 19 4.16 -6.93 -8.23
CA GLU A 19 5.22 -5.94 -8.49
C GLU A 19 4.65 -4.55 -8.76
N ILE A 20 3.63 -4.46 -9.63
CA ILE A 20 2.98 -3.18 -9.94
C ILE A 20 2.35 -2.54 -8.70
N LEU A 21 1.70 -3.32 -7.84
CA LEU A 21 1.04 -2.80 -6.65
C LEU A 21 2.05 -2.25 -5.63
N PHE A 22 3.19 -2.93 -5.45
CA PHE A 22 4.26 -2.45 -4.59
C PHE A 22 4.99 -1.24 -5.17
N ASP A 23 5.23 -1.20 -6.49
CA ASP A 23 5.79 -0.02 -7.15
C ASP A 23 4.88 1.21 -6.98
N VAL A 24 3.55 1.02 -7.11
CA VAL A 24 2.57 2.08 -6.89
C VAL A 24 2.55 2.53 -5.43
N GLU A 25 2.58 1.61 -4.46
CA GLU A 25 2.69 1.94 -3.03
C GLU A 25 3.93 2.79 -2.76
N ALA A 26 5.10 2.33 -3.20
CA ALA A 26 6.37 3.00 -2.98
C ALA A 26 6.43 4.39 -3.62
N GLU A 27 5.93 4.53 -4.85
CA GLU A 27 5.92 5.81 -5.56
C GLU A 27 4.97 6.81 -4.89
N VAL A 28 3.76 6.38 -4.48
CA VAL A 28 2.82 7.25 -3.78
C VAL A 28 3.37 7.70 -2.44
N ASP A 29 4.02 6.82 -1.69
CA ASP A 29 4.65 7.17 -0.43
C ASP A 29 5.79 8.18 -0.63
N ALA A 30 6.67 7.97 -1.63
CA ALA A 30 7.77 8.88 -1.94
C ALA A 30 7.30 10.28 -2.35
N GLN A 31 6.29 10.36 -3.22
CA GLN A 31 5.70 11.65 -3.62
C GLN A 31 4.98 12.32 -2.45
N THR A 32 4.31 11.54 -1.60
CA THR A 32 3.61 12.05 -0.42
C THR A 32 4.59 12.66 0.57
N VAL A 33 5.71 11.99 0.88
CA VAL A 33 6.75 12.55 1.75
C VAL A 33 7.24 13.90 1.23
N THR A 34 7.57 13.96 -0.07
CA THR A 34 8.04 15.20 -0.71
C THR A 34 7.02 16.35 -0.61
N LEU A 35 5.73 16.04 -0.82
CA LEU A 35 4.65 17.00 -0.69
C LEU A 35 4.49 17.50 0.75
N ILE A 36 4.55 16.60 1.73
CA ILE A 36 4.40 16.92 3.15
C ILE A 36 5.54 17.81 3.64
N ASP A 37 6.78 17.49 3.28
CA ASP A 37 7.94 18.31 3.64
C ASP A 37 7.80 19.73 3.09
N SER A 38 7.47 19.85 1.80
CA SER A 38 7.26 21.15 1.13
C SER A 38 6.10 21.94 1.75
N THR A 39 5.01 21.24 2.09
CA THR A 39 3.81 21.87 2.66
C THR A 39 4.05 22.33 4.10
N THR A 40 4.79 21.54 4.87
CA THR A 40 5.14 21.86 6.26
C THR A 40 6.08 23.07 6.33
N GLU A 41 7.06 23.15 5.42
CA GLU A 41 7.93 24.32 5.31
C GLU A 41 7.13 25.58 5.00
N LEU A 42 6.24 25.53 4.01
CA LEU A 42 5.38 26.65 3.64
C LEU A 42 4.42 27.04 4.79
N ALA A 43 3.81 26.05 5.45
CA ALA A 43 2.93 26.27 6.59
C ALA A 43 3.64 27.00 7.72
N GLN A 44 4.91 26.65 7.99
CA GLN A 44 5.74 27.33 8.98
C GLN A 44 6.03 28.78 8.60
N GLN A 45 6.41 29.06 7.34
CA GLN A 45 6.63 30.44 6.86
C GLN A 45 5.37 31.32 7.00
N LEU A 46 4.20 30.76 6.71
CA LEU A 46 2.92 31.45 6.85
C LEU A 46 2.54 31.70 8.32
N LYS A 47 2.83 30.74 9.20
CA LYS A 47 2.65 30.88 10.64
C LYS A 47 3.56 31.97 11.21
N ASP A 48 4.82 32.04 10.77
CA ASP A 48 5.78 33.08 11.17
C ASP A 48 5.37 34.47 10.66
N SER A 49 4.55 34.52 9.61
CA SER A 49 3.93 35.73 9.06
C SER A 49 2.54 36.04 9.67
N ASP A 50 2.18 35.39 10.78
CA ASP A 50 0.92 35.54 11.51
C ASP A 50 -0.35 35.32 10.63
N THR A 51 -0.22 34.48 9.61
CA THR A 51 -1.29 34.18 8.67
C THR A 51 -2.05 32.94 9.13
N ALA A 52 -3.39 33.05 9.26
CA ALA A 52 -4.27 31.95 9.67
C ALA A 52 -4.20 30.72 8.73
N LEU A 53 -3.69 30.88 7.52
CA LEU A 53 -3.50 29.80 6.55
C LEU A 53 -2.41 28.80 6.98
N GLY A 54 -1.41 29.22 7.76
CA GLY A 54 -0.30 28.35 8.16
C GLY A 54 -0.76 27.10 8.92
N PRO A 55 -1.45 27.25 10.07
CA PRO A 55 -1.99 26.10 10.81
C PRO A 55 -2.96 25.23 9.99
N ALA A 56 -3.83 25.84 9.20
CA ALA A 56 -4.78 25.11 8.35
C ALA A 56 -4.07 24.28 7.28
N LEU A 57 -2.97 24.79 6.71
CA LEU A 57 -2.18 24.08 5.72
C LEU A 57 -1.40 22.90 6.32
N ALA A 58 -0.88 23.04 7.55
CA ALA A 58 -0.24 21.95 8.27
C ALA A 58 -1.24 20.80 8.58
N GLU A 59 -2.44 21.13 9.04
CA GLU A 59 -3.49 20.14 9.31
C GLU A 59 -3.95 19.43 8.02
N ALA A 60 -4.07 20.18 6.91
CA ALA A 60 -4.40 19.59 5.62
C ALA A 60 -3.32 18.63 5.10
N ALA A 61 -2.05 18.94 5.35
CA ALA A 61 -0.92 18.08 5.01
C ALA A 61 -0.99 16.75 5.78
N GLU A 62 -1.13 16.81 7.11
CA GLU A 62 -1.25 15.62 7.95
C GLU A 62 -2.45 14.75 7.53
N TRP A 63 -3.59 15.39 7.24
CA TRP A 63 -4.78 14.69 6.76
C TRP A 63 -4.56 13.99 5.40
N TRP A 64 -3.87 14.65 4.46
CA TRP A 64 -3.50 14.05 3.18
C TRP A 64 -2.64 12.80 3.40
N GLN A 65 -1.59 12.92 4.21
CA GLN A 65 -0.67 11.83 4.50
C GLN A 65 -1.39 10.63 5.11
N LEU A 66 -2.23 10.84 6.11
CA LEU A 66 -2.89 9.75 6.84
C LEU A 66 -4.03 9.11 6.07
N PHE A 67 -4.92 9.91 5.47
CA PHE A 67 -6.20 9.41 4.97
C PHE A 67 -6.24 9.24 3.45
N ARG A 68 -5.60 10.13 2.69
CA ARG A 68 -5.63 10.06 1.22
C ARG A 68 -4.52 9.17 0.71
N ALA A 69 -3.28 9.60 0.92
CA ALA A 69 -2.11 8.87 0.49
C ALA A 69 -1.97 7.56 1.26
N GLY A 70 -1.88 7.62 2.60
CA GLY A 70 -1.71 6.43 3.44
C GLY A 70 -2.88 5.45 3.37
N GLY A 71 -4.10 5.93 3.14
CA GLY A 71 -5.26 5.06 2.90
C GLY A 71 -5.15 4.30 1.57
N PHE A 72 -4.72 5.00 0.52
CA PHE A 72 -4.53 4.40 -0.81
C PHE A 72 -3.31 3.47 -0.87
N SER A 73 -2.14 3.92 -0.41
CA SER A 73 -0.88 3.14 -0.49
C SER A 73 -1.00 1.86 0.32
N ARG A 74 -1.61 1.92 1.51
CA ARG A 74 -1.93 0.71 2.30
C ARG A 74 -2.86 -0.27 1.59
N LEU A 75 -3.85 0.21 0.84
CA LEU A 75 -4.72 -0.68 0.06
C LEU A 75 -3.96 -1.36 -1.09
N CYS A 76 -3.06 -0.64 -1.77
CA CYS A 76 -2.18 -1.21 -2.78
C CYS A 76 -1.26 -2.29 -2.18
N GLY A 77 -0.55 -1.97 -1.10
CA GLY A 77 0.32 -2.93 -0.39
C GLY A 77 -0.45 -4.17 0.08
N ASN A 78 -1.55 -3.98 0.81
CA ASN A 78 -2.38 -5.10 1.28
C ASN A 78 -2.90 -5.99 0.14
N THR A 79 -3.23 -5.38 -1.02
CA THR A 79 -3.69 -6.14 -2.19
C THR A 79 -2.54 -6.91 -2.84
N GLY A 80 -1.37 -6.31 -2.95
CA GLY A 80 -0.16 -6.98 -3.44
C GLY A 80 0.22 -8.18 -2.55
N GLU A 81 0.21 -7.98 -1.24
CA GLU A 81 0.44 -9.05 -0.26
C GLU A 81 -0.59 -10.18 -0.38
N TYR A 82 -1.88 -9.85 -0.48
CA TYR A 82 -2.93 -10.84 -0.67
C TYR A 82 -2.72 -11.68 -1.93
N LEU A 83 -2.36 -11.04 -3.04
CA LEU A 83 -2.08 -11.73 -4.31
C LEU A 83 -0.84 -12.63 -4.20
N ALA A 84 0.22 -12.17 -3.52
CA ALA A 84 1.43 -12.97 -3.31
C ALA A 84 1.16 -14.23 -2.49
N VAL A 85 0.38 -14.11 -1.39
CA VAL A 85 0.00 -15.25 -0.55
C VAL A 85 -0.91 -16.23 -1.31
N CYS A 86 -1.92 -15.73 -2.03
CA CYS A 86 -2.79 -16.61 -2.82
C CYS A 86 -2.03 -17.33 -3.94
N ALA A 87 -1.01 -16.70 -4.53
CA ALA A 87 -0.14 -17.35 -5.49
C ALA A 87 0.72 -18.42 -4.80
N GLU A 88 1.36 -18.11 -3.67
CA GLU A 88 2.16 -19.08 -2.91
C GLU A 88 1.39 -20.39 -2.62
N GLU A 89 0.14 -20.26 -2.17
CA GLU A 89 -0.72 -21.42 -1.86
C GLU A 89 -1.19 -22.19 -3.11
N ALA A 90 -1.32 -21.54 -4.26
CA ALA A 90 -1.77 -22.16 -5.52
C ALA A 90 -0.63 -22.83 -6.31
N VAL A 91 0.61 -22.37 -6.11
CA VAL A 91 1.79 -22.71 -6.89
C VAL A 91 2.42 -24.07 -6.52
N GLU A 92 2.00 -24.70 -5.41
CA GLU A 92 2.34 -26.13 -5.17
C GLU A 92 1.79 -27.09 -6.25
N VAL A 93 1.01 -26.58 -7.22
CA VAL A 93 0.36 -27.37 -8.28
C VAL A 93 1.02 -27.27 -9.66
N ASP A 94 1.68 -26.16 -10.05
CA ASP A 94 2.21 -25.96 -11.42
C ASP A 94 3.43 -25.01 -11.49
N GLU A 95 4.56 -25.54 -11.99
CA GLU A 95 5.85 -24.96 -12.49
C GLU A 95 6.58 -23.79 -11.78
N PHE A 96 5.94 -23.00 -10.92
CA PHE A 96 6.58 -22.04 -10.02
C PHE A 96 6.78 -22.68 -8.63
N ASN A 97 7.61 -22.13 -7.76
CA ASN A 97 7.70 -22.64 -6.38
C ASN A 97 7.35 -21.55 -5.37
N ALA A 98 6.81 -21.95 -4.22
CA ALA A 98 6.41 -21.05 -3.13
C ALA A 98 7.51 -20.03 -2.74
N GLY A 99 8.78 -20.39 -2.92
CA GLY A 99 9.93 -19.51 -2.61
C GLY A 99 9.99 -18.23 -3.45
N ASP A 100 9.49 -18.26 -4.69
CA ASP A 100 9.49 -17.08 -5.56
C ASP A 100 8.51 -16.01 -5.03
N PHE A 101 7.34 -16.43 -4.52
CA PHE A 101 6.34 -15.54 -3.92
C PHE A 101 6.65 -15.18 -2.46
N ALA A 102 7.23 -16.10 -1.70
CA ALA A 102 7.68 -15.86 -0.33
C ALA A 102 8.79 -14.79 -0.26
N SER A 103 9.55 -14.57 -1.35
CA SER A 103 10.55 -13.49 -1.41
C SER A 103 9.94 -12.08 -1.50
N LEU A 104 8.70 -11.99 -1.98
CA LEU A 104 7.92 -10.75 -2.06
C LEU A 104 7.09 -10.52 -0.80
N ALA A 105 6.66 -11.60 -0.16
CA ALA A 105 6.02 -11.56 1.14
C ALA A 105 7.08 -11.31 2.23
N ASP A 106 7.26 -10.06 2.66
CA ASP A 106 8.20 -9.73 3.72
C ASP A 106 7.71 -10.26 5.09
N HIS A 107 8.07 -11.50 5.39
CA HIS A 107 7.77 -12.18 6.65
C HIS A 107 8.47 -11.55 7.87
N ASP A 108 9.61 -10.87 7.67
CA ASP A 108 10.44 -10.29 8.73
C ASP A 108 9.96 -8.89 9.15
N ARG A 109 9.32 -8.12 8.25
CA ARG A 109 8.66 -6.85 8.62
C ARG A 109 7.47 -7.04 9.57
N TYR A 110 6.86 -8.23 9.62
CA TYR A 110 5.67 -8.49 10.44
C TYR A 110 5.70 -9.86 11.15
N PRO A 111 6.52 -10.03 12.21
CA PRO A 111 6.45 -11.24 13.03
C PRO A 111 5.13 -11.27 13.81
N GLY A 112 4.22 -12.18 13.43
CA GLY A 112 3.05 -12.52 14.25
C GLY A 112 1.68 -11.97 13.84
N ARG A 113 1.46 -11.51 12.60
CA ARG A 113 0.08 -11.33 12.11
C ARG A 113 -0.53 -12.68 11.77
N ALA A 114 -1.03 -13.35 12.80
CA ALA A 114 -2.07 -14.34 12.62
C ALA A 114 -3.16 -13.76 11.71
N ASN A 115 -3.74 -14.64 10.90
CA ASN A 115 -4.69 -14.44 9.81
C ASN A 115 -6.02 -13.77 10.21
N GLU A 116 -6.02 -12.88 11.21
CA GLU A 116 -7.20 -12.33 11.89
C GLU A 116 -7.81 -11.14 11.16
N SER A 117 -7.12 -10.57 10.16
CA SER A 117 -7.61 -9.40 9.40
C SER A 117 -7.77 -9.64 7.90
N ALA A 118 -7.31 -10.78 7.37
CA ALA A 118 -7.48 -11.13 5.95
C ALA A 118 -8.96 -11.28 5.55
N SER A 119 -9.87 -11.44 6.53
CA SER A 119 -11.32 -11.54 6.31
C SER A 119 -12.13 -10.32 6.75
N ALA A 120 -11.51 -9.21 7.16
CA ALA A 120 -12.26 -8.01 7.54
C ALA A 120 -12.74 -7.24 6.30
N ARG A 121 -13.78 -7.77 5.64
CA ARG A 121 -14.57 -6.98 4.68
C ARG A 121 -15.10 -5.74 5.40
N PRO A 122 -14.89 -4.52 4.87
CA PRO A 122 -15.62 -3.36 5.34
C PRO A 122 -17.12 -3.57 5.06
N ASP A 123 -17.93 -3.39 6.09
CA ASP A 123 -19.40 -3.52 6.09
C ASP A 123 -20.11 -2.20 5.74
N TRP A 124 -19.60 -1.52 4.71
CA TRP A 124 -20.26 -0.35 4.11
C TRP A 124 -20.27 -0.40 2.58
#